data_AF-A0A9E6EKU3-F1
#
_entry.id   AF-A0A9E6EKU3-F1
#
_cell.length_a   1.000
_cell.length_b   1.000
_cell.length_c   1.000
_cell.angle_alpha   90.00
_cell.angle_beta   90.00
_cell.angle_gamma   90.00
#
_symmetry.space_group_name_H-M   'P 1'
#
loop_
_entity.id
_entity.type
_entity.pdbx_description
1 polymer ?
#
loop_
_entity_poly.entity_id
_entity_poly.type
_entity_poly.pdbx_seq_one_letter_code
_entity_poly.pdbx_strand_id
1 'polypeptide(L)'
;MAIQTIIVGTGRHIPAVVVPNSAFMHHQFHGPDHQPIDKPNEEILEQFEAITGIRERRYAPDDLLTSDLAFLAAEDALASSGIDRESLDSLIVAHNFGNVRPNSHRSDLVPSLAARVKARLGIRNPGAVAFDLVFGCPGWLQGVIQADCMIRAGAARRVLVMGADTLSRVSDPHDRDSLIYADGAGAVILEGREGEPGEGIL
;
A
#
# COMPACT_ATOMS: atom_id res chain seq x y z
N MET A 1 16.35 -23.39 19.68
CA MET A 1 15.15 -22.53 19.63
C MET A 1 14.76 -22.36 18.18
N ALA A 2 13.48 -22.19 17.86
CA ALA A 2 13.04 -21.97 16.49
C ALA A 2 13.21 -20.48 16.13
N ILE A 3 13.38 -20.17 14.84
CA ILE A 3 13.33 -18.79 14.36
C ILE A 3 11.87 -18.36 14.33
N GLN A 4 11.56 -17.30 15.06
CA GLN A 4 10.29 -16.59 15.04
C GLN A 4 10.42 -15.27 14.28
N THR A 5 9.36 -14.90 13.57
CA THR A 5 9.28 -13.62 12.87
C THR A 5 8.57 -12.61 13.74
N ILE A 6 9.19 -11.46 13.96
CA ILE A 6 8.62 -10.34 14.74
C ILE A 6 8.62 -9.05 13.91
N ILE A 7 7.67 -8.16 14.20
CA ILE A 7 7.72 -6.77 13.70
C ILE A 7 8.66 -5.96 14.59
N VAL A 8 9.70 -5.37 14.00
CA VAL A 8 10.67 -4.50 14.70
C VAL A 8 10.53 -3.02 14.33
N GLY A 9 9.75 -2.71 13.30
CA GLY A 9 9.46 -1.35 12.88
C GLY A 9 8.16 -1.28 12.11
N THR A 10 7.46 -0.17 12.24
CA THR A 10 6.23 0.13 11.51
C THR A 10 6.31 1.54 10.94
N GLY A 11 5.71 1.73 9.78
CA GLY A 11 5.69 3.02 9.12
C GLY A 11 4.45 3.19 8.27
N ARG A 12 4.08 4.44 8.00
CA ARG A 12 2.95 4.75 7.13
C ARG A 12 3.16 6.06 6.40
N HIS A 13 2.47 6.18 5.28
CA HIS A 13 2.29 7.47 4.64
C HIS A 13 0.81 7.65 4.25
N ILE A 14 0.20 8.69 4.81
CA ILE A 14 -1.16 9.11 4.50
C ILE A 14 -1.05 10.40 3.71
N PRO A 15 -1.55 10.45 2.46
CA PRO A 15 -1.52 11.66 1.65
C PRO A 15 -2.25 12.84 2.30
N ALA A 16 -1.80 14.05 1.97
CA ALA A 16 -2.30 15.29 2.55
C ALA A 16 -3.61 15.80 1.93
N VAL A 17 -3.95 15.40 0.69
CA VAL A 17 -5.16 15.87 0.01
C VAL A 17 -6.37 15.16 0.61
N VAL A 18 -7.21 15.92 1.30
CA VAL A 18 -8.47 15.43 1.89
C VAL A 18 -9.58 15.58 0.87
N VAL A 19 -10.32 14.49 0.62
CA VAL A 19 -11.45 14.45 -0.31
C VAL A 19 -12.71 14.09 0.45
N PRO A 20 -13.55 15.08 0.83
CA PRO A 20 -14.82 14.84 1.50
C PRO A 20 -15.86 14.23 0.55
N ASN A 21 -16.92 13.61 1.09
CA ASN A 21 -18.06 13.15 0.27
C ASN A 21 -18.66 14.26 -0.60
N SER A 22 -18.63 15.51 -0.13
CA SER A 22 -19.12 16.67 -0.89
C SER A 22 -18.35 16.94 -2.19
N ALA A 23 -17.14 16.41 -2.35
CA ALA A 23 -16.38 16.51 -3.60
C ALA A 23 -17.09 15.81 -4.78
N PHE A 24 -17.97 14.86 -4.50
CA PHE A 24 -18.68 14.05 -5.50
C PHE A 24 -20.10 14.55 -5.80
N MET A 25 -20.52 15.69 -5.24
CA MET A 25 -21.88 16.23 -5.40
C MET A 25 -22.29 16.48 -6.87
N HIS A 26 -21.32 16.72 -7.74
CA HIS A 26 -21.55 17.01 -9.16
C HIS A 26 -21.12 15.87 -10.09
N HIS A 27 -20.79 14.69 -9.55
CA HIS A 27 -20.50 13.52 -10.38
C HIS A 27 -21.74 12.96 -11.07
N GLN A 28 -21.56 12.35 -12.22
CA GLN A 28 -22.62 11.61 -12.90
C GLN A 28 -22.41 10.11 -12.67
N PHE A 29 -23.15 9.52 -11.74
CA PHE A 29 -23.06 8.08 -11.49
C PHE A 29 -23.91 7.29 -12.47
N HIS A 30 -23.40 6.13 -12.89
CA HIS A 30 -24.10 5.21 -13.79
C HIS A 30 -24.38 3.87 -13.11
N GLY A 31 -25.51 3.25 -13.45
CA GLY A 31 -25.88 1.92 -13.00
C GLY A 31 -25.17 0.82 -13.80
N PRO A 32 -25.38 -0.46 -13.44
CA PRO A 32 -24.82 -1.61 -14.18
C PRO A 32 -25.30 -1.71 -15.64
N ASP A 33 -26.39 -1.02 -15.98
CA ASP A 33 -26.94 -0.90 -17.34
C ASP A 33 -26.34 0.26 -18.14
N HIS A 34 -25.31 0.91 -17.60
CA HIS A 34 -24.66 2.11 -18.14
C HIS A 34 -25.59 3.32 -18.30
N GLN A 35 -26.75 3.33 -17.64
CA GLN A 35 -27.63 4.50 -17.60
C GLN A 35 -27.32 5.37 -16.38
N PRO A 36 -27.53 6.70 -16.47
CA PRO A 36 -27.41 7.57 -15.31
C PRO A 36 -28.35 7.10 -14.19
N ILE A 37 -27.86 7.11 -12.95
CA ILE A 37 -28.67 6.79 -11.78
C ILE A 37 -29.67 7.93 -11.54
N ASP A 38 -30.97 7.62 -11.59
CA ASP A 38 -32.06 8.54 -11.28
C ASP A 38 -32.27 8.68 -9.76
N LYS A 39 -31.22 9.10 -9.07
CA LYS A 39 -31.22 9.41 -7.64
C LYS A 39 -30.36 10.65 -7.40
N PRO A 40 -30.80 11.63 -6.58
CA PRO A 40 -29.98 12.78 -6.22
C PRO A 40 -28.65 12.36 -5.57
N ASN A 41 -27.55 13.03 -5.93
CA ASN A 41 -26.24 12.73 -5.36
C ASN A 41 -26.19 12.92 -3.83
N GLU A 42 -26.98 13.85 -3.28
CA GLU A 42 -27.12 14.00 -1.82
C GLU A 42 -27.56 12.69 -1.16
N GLU A 43 -28.62 12.06 -1.68
CA GLU A 43 -29.12 10.77 -1.17
C GLU A 43 -28.12 9.63 -1.42
N ILE A 44 -27.43 9.61 -2.57
CA ILE A 44 -26.38 8.62 -2.85
C ILE A 44 -25.25 8.72 -1.82
N LEU A 45 -24.79 9.94 -1.52
CA LEU A 45 -23.66 10.18 -0.62
C LEU A 45 -24.03 9.97 0.85
N GLU A 46 -25.24 10.36 1.28
CA GLU A 46 -25.77 10.05 2.60
C GLU A 46 -25.89 8.53 2.82
N GLN A 47 -26.44 7.82 1.83
CA GLN A 47 -26.56 6.36 1.88
C GLN A 47 -25.18 5.69 1.89
N PHE A 48 -24.24 6.18 1.08
CA PHE A 48 -22.85 5.70 1.06
C PHE A 48 -22.18 5.87 2.43
N GLU A 49 -22.28 7.04 3.05
CA GLU A 49 -21.72 7.28 4.39
C GLU A 49 -22.38 6.39 5.44
N ALA A 50 -23.71 6.23 5.39
CA ALA A 50 -24.45 5.39 6.33
C ALA A 50 -24.04 3.91 6.26
N ILE A 51 -23.70 3.40 5.07
CA ILE A 51 -23.29 1.99 4.86
C ILE A 51 -21.80 1.78 5.19
N THR A 52 -20.93 2.69 4.75
CA THR A 52 -19.47 2.48 4.79
C THR A 52 -18.80 3.15 5.99
N GLY A 53 -19.45 4.17 6.58
CA GLY A 53 -18.84 5.06 7.57
C GLY A 53 -17.81 6.03 7.00
N ILE A 54 -17.58 6.05 5.68
CA ILE A 54 -16.55 6.89 5.06
C ILE A 54 -17.09 8.31 4.84
N ARG A 55 -16.51 9.27 5.56
CA ARG A 55 -16.79 10.72 5.46
C ARG A 55 -15.87 11.46 4.50
N GLU A 56 -14.61 11.01 4.49
CA GLU A 56 -13.53 11.56 3.68
C GLU A 56 -12.55 10.46 3.32
N ARG A 57 -11.79 10.68 2.25
CA ARG A 57 -10.63 9.86 1.87
C ARG A 57 -9.42 10.73 1.58
N ARG A 58 -8.26 10.09 1.37
CA ARG A 58 -6.98 10.76 1.09
C ARG A 58 -6.50 10.40 -0.29
N TYR A 59 -6.18 11.39 -1.12
CA TYR A 59 -5.61 11.19 -2.46
C TYR A 59 -4.17 11.69 -2.53
N ALA A 60 -3.35 11.00 -3.31
CA ALA A 60 -1.98 11.40 -3.56
C ALA A 60 -1.94 12.66 -4.43
N PRO A 61 -1.19 13.70 -4.05
CA PRO A 61 -0.95 14.84 -4.93
C PRO A 61 -0.22 14.39 -6.21
N ASP A 62 -0.30 15.19 -7.27
CA ASP A 62 0.17 14.83 -8.61
C ASP A 62 1.67 14.54 -8.70
N ASP A 63 2.45 15.05 -7.76
CA ASP A 63 3.90 14.86 -7.66
C ASP A 63 4.30 13.55 -6.95
N LEU A 64 3.36 12.84 -6.32
CA LEU A 64 3.61 11.56 -5.67
C LEU A 64 2.95 10.40 -6.45
N LEU A 65 3.73 9.36 -6.74
CA LEU A 65 3.28 8.08 -7.27
C LEU A 65 3.22 7.03 -6.16
N THR A 66 2.63 5.86 -6.44
CA THR A 66 2.57 4.73 -5.51
C THR A 66 3.93 4.35 -4.92
N SER A 67 4.99 4.31 -5.73
CA SER A 67 6.35 4.05 -5.25
C SER A 67 6.87 5.12 -4.30
N ASP A 68 6.39 6.36 -4.43
CA ASP A 68 6.77 7.44 -3.55
C ASP A 68 6.09 7.31 -2.18
N LEU A 69 4.81 6.93 -2.16
CA LEU A 69 4.11 6.63 -0.91
C LEU A 69 4.76 5.45 -0.18
N ALA A 70 5.11 4.38 -0.91
CA ALA A 70 5.81 3.22 -0.37
C ALA A 70 7.19 3.60 0.21
N PHE A 71 7.95 4.45 -0.50
CA PHE A 71 9.23 4.97 -0.02
C PHE A 71 9.07 5.75 1.29
N LEU A 72 8.08 6.65 1.39
CA LEU A 72 7.85 7.44 2.60
C LEU A 72 7.44 6.56 3.79
N ALA A 73 6.59 5.54 3.56
CA ALA A 73 6.25 4.57 4.59
C ALA A 73 7.46 3.72 5.01
N ALA A 74 8.35 3.36 4.07
CA ALA A 74 9.57 2.64 4.35
C ALA A 74 10.58 3.46 5.17
N GLU A 75 10.75 4.75 4.87
CA GLU A 75 11.59 5.64 5.68
C GLU A 75 11.07 5.75 7.11
N ASP A 76 9.75 5.87 7.29
CA ASP A 76 9.10 5.90 8.60
C ASP A 76 9.31 4.57 9.37
N ALA A 77 9.22 3.42 8.70
CA ALA A 77 9.48 2.10 9.29
C ALA A 77 10.95 1.90 9.69
N LEU A 78 11.89 2.38 8.88
CA LEU A 78 13.33 2.36 9.19
C LEU A 78 13.64 3.28 10.37
N ALA A 79 13.02 4.46 10.42
CA ALA A 79 13.18 5.40 11.53
C ALA A 79 12.63 4.82 12.85
N SER A 80 11.47 4.16 12.83
CA SER A 80 10.86 3.59 14.04
C SER A 80 11.59 2.36 14.58
N SER A 81 12.23 1.58 13.70
CA SER A 81 13.03 0.41 14.10
C SER A 81 14.46 0.74 14.55
N GLY A 82 15.03 1.85 14.06
CA GLY A 82 16.43 2.22 14.32
C GLY A 82 17.46 1.28 13.70
N ILE A 83 17.05 0.39 12.78
CA ILE A 83 17.99 -0.52 12.10
C ILE A 83 18.70 0.18 10.94
N ASP A 84 19.87 -0.35 10.57
CA ASP A 84 20.55 0.05 9.34
C ASP A 84 19.81 -0.49 8.12
N ARG A 85 19.48 0.39 7.16
CA ARG A 85 18.82 0.03 5.90
C ARG A 85 19.64 -0.94 5.05
N GLU A 86 20.97 -0.94 5.19
CA GLU A 86 21.85 -1.87 4.47
C GLU A 86 21.74 -3.32 5.00
N SER A 87 21.16 -3.49 6.19
CA SER A 87 20.95 -4.81 6.79
C SER A 87 19.66 -5.51 6.35
N LEU A 88 18.88 -4.89 5.47
CA LEU A 88 17.72 -5.52 4.84
C LEU A 88 18.18 -6.55 3.80
N ASP A 89 17.58 -7.74 3.83
CA ASP A 89 17.84 -8.82 2.87
C ASP A 89 16.79 -8.85 1.75
N SER A 90 15.62 -8.26 1.98
CA SER A 90 14.56 -8.20 0.97
C SER A 90 13.62 -7.01 1.18
N LEU A 91 13.06 -6.52 0.07
CA LEU A 91 12.01 -5.50 0.03
C LEU A 91 10.85 -6.03 -0.80
N ILE A 92 9.66 -6.03 -0.21
CA ILE A 92 8.43 -6.51 -0.85
C ILE A 92 7.44 -5.35 -0.90
N VAL A 93 6.98 -4.96 -2.09
CA VAL A 93 5.86 -4.00 -2.24
C VAL A 93 4.64 -4.72 -2.77
N ALA A 94 3.61 -4.85 -1.94
CA ALA A 94 2.29 -5.27 -2.37
C ALA A 94 1.50 -4.08 -2.91
N HIS A 95 0.96 -4.21 -4.12
CA HIS A 95 0.19 -3.16 -4.78
C HIS A 95 -0.78 -3.76 -5.81
N ASN A 96 -1.68 -2.96 -6.36
CA ASN A 96 -2.63 -3.40 -7.38
C ASN A 96 -2.23 -2.97 -8.79
N PHE A 97 -1.75 -1.74 -8.95
CA PHE A 97 -1.62 -1.11 -10.29
C PHE A 97 -0.23 -0.56 -10.60
N GLY A 98 0.73 -0.73 -9.71
CA GLY A 98 2.06 -0.15 -9.83
C GLY A 98 1.99 1.37 -9.73
N ASN A 99 2.85 2.06 -10.48
CA ASN A 99 2.76 3.50 -10.60
C ASN A 99 1.73 3.88 -11.64
N VAL A 100 0.80 4.74 -11.27
CA VAL A 100 -0.17 5.35 -12.19
C VAL A 100 0.02 6.86 -12.10
N ARG A 101 0.32 7.48 -13.26
CA ARG A 101 0.52 8.94 -13.34
C ARG A 101 -0.84 9.66 -13.27
N PRO A 102 -0.88 10.91 -12.78
CA PRO A 102 -2.08 11.74 -12.88
C PRO A 102 -2.58 11.80 -14.34
N ASN A 103 -3.89 11.78 -14.51
CA ASN A 103 -4.55 11.83 -15.82
C ASN A 103 -4.14 10.70 -16.78
N SER A 104 -3.73 9.55 -16.23
CA SER A 104 -3.39 8.36 -17.00
C SER A 104 -3.95 7.12 -16.33
N HIS A 105 -4.42 6.17 -17.14
CA HIS A 105 -4.84 4.84 -16.68
C HIS A 105 -3.77 3.77 -16.98
N ARG A 106 -2.55 4.20 -17.33
CA ARG A 106 -1.46 3.30 -17.67
C ARG A 106 -0.67 2.93 -16.41
N SER A 107 -0.64 1.63 -16.13
CA SER A 107 0.23 1.05 -15.11
C SER A 107 1.68 0.99 -15.56
N ASP A 108 2.57 1.58 -14.76
CA ASP A 108 4.02 1.48 -14.87
C ASP A 108 4.54 0.49 -13.82
N LEU A 109 4.81 -0.74 -14.27
CA LEU A 109 5.18 -1.89 -13.43
C LEU A 109 6.68 -2.23 -13.48
N VAL A 110 7.42 -1.75 -14.48
CA VAL A 110 8.83 -2.12 -14.70
C VAL A 110 9.67 -0.85 -14.87
N PRO A 111 10.68 -0.60 -14.01
CA PRO A 111 11.12 -1.44 -12.88
C PRO A 111 10.07 -1.52 -11.76
N SER A 112 10.13 -2.61 -10.97
CA SER A 112 9.25 -2.87 -9.83
C SER A 112 9.24 -1.69 -8.86
N LEU A 113 8.12 -1.48 -8.17
CA LEU A 113 7.98 -0.45 -7.15
C LEU A 113 8.98 -0.68 -6.03
N ALA A 114 9.17 -1.92 -5.59
CA ALA A 114 10.18 -2.28 -4.61
C ALA A 114 11.60 -1.89 -5.05
N ALA A 115 11.97 -2.09 -6.33
CA ALA A 115 13.28 -1.67 -6.83
C ALA A 115 13.44 -0.14 -6.84
N ARG A 116 12.38 0.60 -7.17
CA ARG A 116 12.36 2.07 -7.07
C ARG A 116 12.54 2.53 -5.64
N VAL A 117 11.82 1.90 -4.69
CA VAL A 117 11.95 2.19 -3.25
C VAL A 117 13.38 1.90 -2.78
N LYS A 118 13.94 0.73 -3.11
CA LYS A 118 15.34 0.38 -2.79
C LYS A 118 16.32 1.45 -3.26
N ALA A 119 16.19 1.89 -4.52
CA ALA A 119 17.03 2.92 -5.11
C ALA A 119 16.88 4.27 -4.39
N ARG A 120 15.65 4.68 -4.05
CA ARG A 120 15.38 5.94 -3.32
C ARG A 120 15.86 5.91 -1.88
N LEU A 121 15.74 4.77 -1.19
CA LEU A 121 16.36 4.55 0.11
C LEU A 121 17.89 4.51 0.03
N GLY A 122 18.48 4.50 -1.17
CA GLY A 122 19.93 4.47 -1.33
C GLY A 122 20.57 3.17 -0.83
N ILE A 123 19.81 2.08 -0.72
CA ILE A 123 20.31 0.78 -0.28
C ILE A 123 21.23 0.21 -1.36
N ARG A 124 22.51 0.05 -1.00
CA ARG A 124 23.57 -0.40 -1.91
C ARG A 124 23.74 -1.91 -1.91
N ASN A 125 23.32 -2.58 -0.83
CA ASN A 125 23.40 -4.04 -0.70
C ASN A 125 22.77 -4.75 -1.92
N PRO A 126 23.56 -5.44 -2.77
CA PRO A 126 23.02 -6.16 -3.92
C PRO A 126 22.22 -7.39 -3.52
N GLY A 127 22.48 -7.96 -2.33
CA GLY A 127 21.74 -9.09 -1.76
C GLY A 127 20.33 -8.72 -1.27
N ALA A 128 20.04 -7.42 -1.08
CA ALA A 128 18.71 -6.94 -0.74
C ALA A 128 17.76 -7.05 -1.95
N VAL A 129 17.16 -8.21 -2.17
CA VAL A 129 16.31 -8.46 -3.36
C VAL A 129 15.02 -7.65 -3.24
N ALA A 130 14.63 -6.94 -4.29
CA ALA A 130 13.45 -6.09 -4.29
C ALA A 130 12.45 -6.56 -5.35
N PHE A 131 11.23 -6.91 -4.92
CA PHE A 131 10.19 -7.40 -5.82
C PHE A 131 8.79 -6.98 -5.38
N ASP A 132 7.86 -7.00 -6.33
CA ASP A 132 6.47 -6.62 -6.08
C ASP A 132 5.58 -7.86 -5.92
N LEU A 133 4.47 -7.71 -5.19
CA LEU A 133 3.38 -8.66 -5.11
C LEU A 133 2.09 -8.00 -5.58
N VAL A 134 1.62 -8.38 -6.77
CA VAL A 134 0.34 -7.90 -7.29
C VAL A 134 -0.79 -8.77 -6.72
N PHE A 135 -1.42 -8.34 -5.63
CA PHE A 135 -2.29 -9.22 -4.83
C PHE A 135 -3.44 -8.53 -4.07
N GLY A 136 -4.11 -7.53 -4.65
CA GLY A 136 -5.36 -7.03 -4.06
C GLY A 136 -5.21 -6.38 -2.68
N CYS A 137 -6.35 -6.18 -2.01
CA CYS A 137 -6.40 -5.80 -0.60
C CYS A 137 -5.62 -6.74 0.36
N PRO A 138 -5.58 -8.08 0.18
CA PRO A 138 -4.80 -8.95 1.06
C PRO A 138 -3.30 -8.94 0.77
N GLY A 139 -2.82 -8.14 -0.21
CA GLY A 139 -1.44 -8.21 -0.67
C GLY A 139 -0.40 -7.93 0.39
N TRP A 140 -0.67 -6.99 1.31
CA TRP A 140 0.25 -6.74 2.43
C TRP A 140 0.40 -7.97 3.33
N LEU A 141 -0.71 -8.64 3.69
CA LEU A 141 -0.68 -9.86 4.49
C LEU A 141 0.05 -10.98 3.75
N GLN A 142 -0.16 -11.10 2.44
CA GLN A 142 0.57 -12.06 1.63
C GLN A 142 2.08 -11.77 1.59
N GLY A 143 2.47 -10.49 1.56
CA GLY A 143 3.86 -10.07 1.70
C GLY A 143 4.46 -10.44 3.05
N VAL A 144 3.69 -10.32 4.13
CA VAL A 144 4.10 -10.73 5.48
C VAL A 144 4.32 -12.25 5.54
N ILE A 145 3.39 -13.05 4.99
CA ILE A 145 3.51 -14.52 4.93
C ILE A 145 4.74 -14.94 4.12
N GLN A 146 4.97 -14.29 2.96
CA GLN A 146 6.13 -14.57 2.12
C GLN A 146 7.44 -14.25 2.84
N ALA A 147 7.49 -13.13 3.57
CA ALA A 147 8.64 -12.73 4.36
C ALA A 147 8.90 -13.69 5.53
N ASP A 148 7.86 -14.13 6.25
CA ASP A 148 7.99 -15.14 7.31
C ASP A 148 8.59 -16.45 6.76
N CYS A 149 8.09 -16.92 5.62
CA CYS A 149 8.63 -18.11 4.96
C CYS A 149 10.13 -17.94 4.60
N MET A 150 10.54 -16.77 4.10
CA MET A 150 11.95 -16.48 3.82
C MET A 150 12.80 -16.48 5.09
N ILE A 151 12.30 -15.89 6.18
CA ILE A 151 13.00 -15.81 7.47
C ILE A 151 13.15 -17.18 8.11
N ARG A 152 12.07 -17.96 8.18
CA ARG A 152 12.07 -19.29 8.77
C ARG A 152 12.89 -20.30 7.96
N ALA A 153 12.99 -20.12 6.65
CA ALA A 153 13.88 -20.90 5.80
C ALA A 153 15.36 -20.50 5.92
N GLY A 154 15.69 -19.43 6.65
CA GLY A 154 17.05 -18.90 6.77
C GLY A 154 17.54 -18.16 5.51
N ALA A 155 16.64 -17.84 4.57
CA ALA A 155 16.96 -17.12 3.33
C ALA A 155 17.03 -15.60 3.53
N ALA A 156 16.46 -15.08 4.62
CA ALA A 156 16.53 -13.68 5.02
C ALA A 156 16.58 -13.58 6.55
N ARG A 157 17.21 -12.52 7.06
CA ARG A 157 17.12 -12.12 8.47
C ARG A 157 16.14 -10.97 8.65
N ARG A 158 16.15 -10.00 7.73
CA ARG A 158 15.30 -8.81 7.77
C ARG A 158 14.63 -8.55 6.43
N VAL A 159 13.32 -8.35 6.47
CA VAL A 159 12.51 -8.07 5.29
C VAL A 159 11.65 -6.84 5.54
N LEU A 160 11.73 -5.87 4.63
CA LEU A 160 10.82 -4.73 4.61
C LEU A 160 9.60 -5.09 3.74
N VAL A 161 8.42 -5.13 4.35
CA VAL A 161 7.15 -5.41 3.66
C VAL A 161 6.30 -4.15 3.63
N MET A 162 5.90 -3.74 2.44
CA MET A 162 5.12 -2.54 2.17
C MET A 162 3.83 -2.90 1.46
N GLY A 163 2.75 -2.19 1.76
CA GLY A 163 1.52 -2.16 0.98
C GLY A 163 1.28 -0.73 0.53
N ALA A 164 1.06 -0.49 -0.76
CA ALA A 164 0.86 0.87 -1.27
C ALA A 164 0.00 0.88 -2.53
N ASP A 165 -0.91 1.84 -2.62
CA ASP A 165 -1.67 2.10 -3.84
C ASP A 165 -2.08 3.57 -3.99
N THR A 166 -2.27 3.97 -5.25
CA THR A 166 -3.00 5.19 -5.64
C THR A 166 -4.26 4.81 -6.42
N LEU A 167 -5.21 4.14 -5.76
CA LEU A 167 -6.43 3.64 -6.40
C LEU A 167 -7.29 4.76 -6.99
N SER A 168 -7.22 5.96 -6.42
CA SER A 168 -7.93 7.14 -6.92
C SER A 168 -7.69 7.44 -8.40
N ARG A 169 -6.53 7.02 -8.94
CA ARG A 169 -6.12 7.27 -10.33
C ARG A 169 -6.61 6.23 -11.33
N VAL A 170 -7.10 5.09 -10.85
CA VAL A 170 -7.61 4.00 -11.69
C VAL A 170 -9.12 3.82 -11.57
N SER A 171 -9.73 4.37 -10.53
CA SER A 171 -11.17 4.37 -10.29
C SER A 171 -11.95 5.01 -11.45
N ASP A 172 -13.07 4.40 -11.83
CA ASP A 172 -14.01 5.03 -12.76
C ASP A 172 -14.76 6.15 -12.03
N PRO A 173 -14.68 7.41 -12.48
CA PRO A 173 -15.36 8.53 -11.82
C PRO A 173 -16.90 8.43 -11.85
N HIS A 174 -17.46 7.57 -12.72
CA HIS A 174 -18.90 7.35 -12.86
C HIS A 174 -19.40 6.14 -12.06
N ASP A 175 -18.50 5.37 -11.45
CA ASP A 175 -18.85 4.27 -10.57
C ASP A 175 -18.95 4.77 -9.13
N ARG A 176 -20.14 4.64 -8.53
CA ARG A 176 -20.35 5.02 -7.12
C ARG A 176 -19.65 4.07 -6.15
N ASP A 177 -19.41 2.82 -6.53
CA ASP A 177 -18.77 1.84 -5.65
C ASP A 177 -17.29 2.19 -5.49
N SER A 178 -16.69 2.84 -6.50
CA SER A 178 -15.35 3.40 -6.46
C SER A 178 -15.15 4.52 -5.43
N LEU A 179 -16.23 5.06 -4.83
CA LEU A 179 -16.12 6.01 -3.73
C LEU A 179 -15.33 5.42 -2.55
N ILE A 180 -15.34 4.10 -2.32
CA ILE A 180 -14.60 3.50 -1.20
C ILE A 180 -13.08 3.69 -1.28
N TYR A 181 -12.54 3.99 -2.47
CA TYR A 181 -11.11 3.98 -2.70
C TYR A 181 -10.41 5.23 -2.16
N ALA A 182 -9.18 4.99 -1.67
CA ALA A 182 -8.27 5.97 -1.14
C ALA A 182 -6.84 5.60 -1.53
N ASP A 183 -5.92 6.53 -1.32
CA ASP A 183 -4.49 6.34 -1.58
C ASP A 183 -3.71 6.31 -0.27
N GLY A 184 -2.61 5.57 -0.26
CA GLY A 184 -1.74 5.52 0.89
C GLY A 184 -0.74 4.37 0.84
N ALA A 185 0.11 4.34 1.87
CA ALA A 185 1.05 3.25 2.07
C ALA A 185 1.23 2.91 3.55
N GLY A 186 1.48 1.64 3.82
CA GLY A 186 1.91 1.11 5.11
C GLY A 186 3.13 0.22 4.93
N ALA A 187 3.99 0.17 5.95
CA ALA A 187 5.21 -0.62 5.92
C ALA A 187 5.50 -1.25 7.29
N VAL A 188 6.08 -2.45 7.27
CA VAL A 188 6.65 -3.09 8.46
C VAL A 188 8.00 -3.69 8.14
N ILE A 189 8.88 -3.70 9.13
CA ILE A 189 10.14 -4.43 9.07
C ILE A 189 9.99 -5.68 9.93
N LEU A 190 10.20 -6.82 9.29
CA LEU A 190 10.18 -8.13 9.92
C LEU A 190 11.61 -8.58 10.21
N GLU A 191 11.84 -9.12 11.39
CA GLU A 191 13.14 -9.66 11.80
C GLU A 191 12.98 -11.07 12.36
N GLY A 192 13.86 -11.98 11.94
CA GLY A 192 14.00 -13.31 12.53
C GLY A 192 14.77 -13.25 13.84
N ARG A 193 14.17 -13.81 14.91
CA ARG A 193 14.83 -13.99 16.22
C ARG A 193 14.64 -15.41 16.72
N GLU A 194 15.61 -15.89 17.49
CA GLU A 194 15.42 -17.11 18.27
C GLU A 194 14.37 -16.85 19.35
N GLY A 195 13.35 -17.69 19.43
CA GLY A 195 12.25 -17.57 20.39
C GLY A 195 11.49 -18.88 20.59
N GLU A 196 10.55 -18.86 21.53
CA GLU A 196 9.68 -20.00 21.80
C GLU A 196 8.55 -20.08 20.76
N PRO A 197 8.02 -21.28 20.45
CA PRO A 197 6.86 -21.43 19.57
C PRO A 197 5.65 -20.64 20.10
N GLY A 198 5.03 -19.82 19.24
CA GLY A 198 3.87 -19.00 19.60
C GLY A 198 4.19 -17.54 19.91
N GLU A 199 5.47 -17.15 19.92
CA GLU A 199 5.89 -15.75 19.92
C GLU A 199 6.03 -15.25 18.47
N GLY A 200 5.45 -14.09 18.13
CA GLY A 200 5.60 -13.49 16.79
C GLY A 200 4.29 -13.02 16.16
N ILE A 201 4.30 -12.94 14.83
CA ILE A 201 3.25 -12.29 14.03
C ILE A 201 2.27 -13.27 13.35
N LEU A 202 2.58 -14.58 13.37
CA LEU A 202 1.81 -15.66 12.76
C LEU A 202 1.75 -16.87 13.69
#